data_AF-D4MNJ2-F1
#
_entry.id   AF-D4MNJ2-F1
#
_cell.length_a   1.000
_cell.length_b   1.000
_cell.length_c   1.000
_cell.angle_alpha   90.00
_cell.angle_beta   90.00
_cell.angle_gamma   90.00
#
_symmetry.space_group_name_H-M   'P 1'
#
loop_
_entity.id
_entity.type
_entity.pdbx_description
1 polymer ?
#
loop_
_entity_poly.entity_id
_entity_poly.type
_entity_poly.pdbx_seq_one_letter_code
_entity_poly.pdbx_strand_id
1 'polypeptide(L)'
;MAKRRAESGEEKGNWLDTYADMVTLLLCFFVLLYSASSVDETKWQYIYQSFTSSGSYINPFVMDEQPKNNAADTNGNAEAPPNTQNGGTTSEQTEGLPSDFNQLYSFLKTTTDKNDLGQYVYIEQTPTRIFIRFNNTIMFDGNSAVLKEEGKQVLNKFMPGIKAVNKYIKSCSVSGHTAKAVSDVNDWDLSAARASSVVKYMDYNRCVDSEKFTVEGKACYTPIADNSTAEGRAANRRVEIMIVRAQLDTTSQAVIDDILKYEYRLNGANTDPYERNDSNSSDVNSDVVNEIIDNMESKYDSNPGDGNNSTNAAGPKYEPSYTGIPTDILTSAPTETSK
;
A
#
# COMPACT_ATOMS: atom_id res chain seq x y z
N MET A 1 -61.49 -82.16 -3.68
CA MET A 1 -62.11 -81.30 -4.70
C MET A 1 -61.94 -79.85 -4.29
N ALA A 2 -61.56 -79.00 -5.26
CA ALA A 2 -61.74 -77.54 -5.31
C ALA A 2 -61.04 -76.66 -4.26
N LYS A 3 -60.53 -75.46 -4.54
CA LYS A 3 -60.22 -74.70 -5.76
C LYS A 3 -59.52 -73.43 -5.24
N ARG A 4 -58.41 -73.03 -5.87
CA ARG A 4 -57.71 -71.75 -5.64
C ARG A 4 -58.58 -70.52 -5.94
N ARG A 5 -58.12 -69.38 -5.40
CA ARG A 5 -58.33 -67.95 -5.76
C ARG A 5 -59.34 -67.20 -4.88
N ALA A 6 -59.08 -65.97 -4.46
CA ALA A 6 -58.30 -64.94 -5.15
C ALA A 6 -57.49 -64.03 -4.21
N GLU A 7 -56.22 -63.86 -4.57
CA GLU A 7 -55.50 -62.59 -4.44
C GLU A 7 -56.16 -61.54 -5.34
N SER A 8 -56.30 -60.31 -4.85
CA SER A 8 -56.02 -59.08 -5.61
C SER A 8 -56.19 -57.87 -4.70
N GLY A 9 -55.08 -57.38 -4.17
CA GLY A 9 -54.97 -56.15 -3.39
C GLY A 9 -53.49 -55.82 -3.21
N GLU A 10 -52.87 -55.41 -4.31
CA GLU A 10 -51.57 -54.72 -4.46
C GLU A 10 -50.58 -54.72 -3.28
N GLU A 11 -49.63 -55.67 -3.28
CA GLU A 11 -48.34 -55.50 -2.57
C GLU A 11 -47.19 -55.32 -3.57
N LYS A 12 -47.36 -54.45 -4.57
CA LYS A 12 -46.28 -54.02 -5.47
C LYS A 12 -45.58 -52.72 -5.04
N GLY A 13 -45.89 -52.21 -3.85
CA GLY A 13 -45.41 -50.91 -3.35
C GLY A 13 -44.39 -50.92 -2.20
N ASN A 14 -44.25 -52.01 -1.42
CA ASN A 14 -43.49 -51.96 -0.16
C ASN A 14 -41.97 -51.71 -0.32
N TRP A 15 -41.38 -52.10 -1.46
CA TRP A 15 -39.96 -51.82 -1.74
C TRP A 15 -39.74 -50.36 -2.20
N LEU A 16 -40.76 -49.76 -2.82
CA LEU A 16 -40.70 -48.37 -3.27
C LEU A 16 -40.82 -47.43 -2.06
N ASP A 17 -41.61 -47.78 -1.05
CA ASP A 17 -41.74 -47.01 0.18
C ASP A 17 -40.45 -47.00 1.01
N THR A 18 -39.75 -48.15 1.10
CA THR A 18 -38.42 -48.23 1.76
C THR A 18 -37.31 -47.54 0.97
N TYR A 19 -37.38 -47.54 -0.36
CA TYR A 19 -36.48 -46.76 -1.22
C TYR A 19 -36.75 -45.25 -1.09
N ALA A 20 -38.02 -44.84 -1.06
CA ALA A 20 -38.42 -43.45 -0.86
C ALA A 20 -37.96 -42.94 0.51
N ASP A 21 -38.06 -43.76 1.57
CA ASP A 21 -37.54 -43.45 2.90
C ASP A 21 -36.00 -43.30 2.92
N MET A 22 -35.26 -44.18 2.25
CA MET A 22 -33.81 -44.03 2.09
C MET A 22 -33.41 -42.74 1.36
N VAL A 23 -34.14 -42.36 0.29
CA VAL A 23 -33.87 -41.14 -0.48
C VAL A 23 -34.22 -39.88 0.31
N THR A 24 -35.31 -39.89 1.09
CA THR A 24 -35.67 -38.74 1.95
C THR A 24 -34.74 -38.61 3.14
N LEU A 25 -34.23 -39.71 3.71
CA LEU A 25 -33.17 -39.67 4.72
C LEU A 25 -31.88 -39.07 4.16
N LEU A 26 -31.51 -39.44 2.93
CA LEU A 26 -30.34 -38.90 2.26
C LEU A 26 -30.50 -37.39 1.94
N LEU A 27 -31.68 -36.98 1.45
CA LEU A 27 -32.01 -35.57 1.22
C LEU A 27 -31.95 -34.77 2.53
N CYS A 28 -32.59 -35.28 3.59
CA CYS A 28 -32.59 -34.65 4.91
C CYS A 28 -31.17 -34.52 5.45
N PHE A 29 -30.33 -35.55 5.27
CA PHE A 29 -28.92 -35.51 5.62
C PHE A 29 -28.14 -34.44 4.85
N PHE A 30 -28.34 -34.31 3.53
CA PHE A 30 -27.67 -33.25 2.75
C PHE A 30 -28.16 -31.84 3.08
N VAL A 31 -29.44 -31.67 3.42
CA VAL A 31 -29.98 -30.38 3.90
C VAL A 31 -29.41 -30.02 5.28
N LEU A 32 -29.23 -31.00 6.17
CA LEU A 32 -28.54 -30.81 7.46
C LEU A 32 -27.06 -30.49 7.28
N LEU A 33 -26.36 -31.17 6.35
CA LEU A 33 -24.98 -30.85 6.01
C LEU A 33 -24.85 -29.45 5.39
N TYR A 34 -25.81 -29.04 4.55
CA TYR A 34 -25.84 -27.69 3.99
C TYR A 34 -26.00 -26.62 5.08
N SER A 35 -26.85 -26.88 6.09
CA SER A 35 -27.00 -26.02 7.26
C SER A 35 -25.71 -25.92 8.09
N ALA A 36 -24.98 -27.02 8.25
CA ALA A 36 -23.70 -27.07 8.96
C ALA A 36 -22.49 -26.55 8.13
N SER A 37 -22.68 -26.26 6.84
CA SER A 37 -21.60 -25.85 5.93
C SER A 37 -21.25 -24.36 6.00
N SER A 38 -21.93 -23.56 6.82
CA SER A 38 -21.49 -22.20 7.13
C SER A 38 -20.43 -22.23 8.25
N VAL A 39 -19.21 -22.58 7.86
CA VAL A 39 -18.04 -22.34 8.70
C VAL A 39 -17.82 -20.83 8.72
N ASP A 40 -18.33 -20.20 9.77
CA ASP A 40 -18.10 -18.79 10.08
C ASP A 40 -16.60 -18.60 10.39
N GLU A 41 -15.92 -17.79 9.57
CA GLU A 41 -14.50 -17.51 9.68
C GLU A 41 -14.15 -17.03 11.10
N THR A 42 -15.04 -16.29 11.75
CA THR A 42 -14.81 -15.82 13.13
C THR A 42 -14.77 -16.97 14.14
N LYS A 43 -15.64 -17.97 14.01
CA LYS A 43 -15.65 -19.16 14.89
C LYS A 43 -14.44 -20.05 14.63
N TRP A 44 -14.01 -20.14 13.37
CA TRP A 44 -12.81 -20.88 12.99
C TRP A 44 -11.54 -20.20 13.52
N GLN A 45 -11.49 -18.85 13.54
CA GLN A 45 -10.43 -18.08 14.20
C GLN A 45 -10.38 -18.32 15.71
N TYR A 46 -11.53 -18.38 16.41
CA TYR A 46 -11.55 -18.70 17.85
C TYR A 46 -11.08 -20.14 18.14
N ILE A 47 -11.44 -21.09 17.27
CA ILE A 47 -11.01 -22.49 17.38
C ILE A 47 -9.51 -22.61 17.08
N TYR A 48 -9.01 -21.98 16.01
CA TYR A 48 -7.59 -21.92 15.72
C TYR A 48 -6.81 -21.21 16.81
N GLN A 49 -7.34 -20.13 17.38
CA GLN A 49 -6.72 -19.45 18.51
C GLN A 49 -6.66 -20.37 19.73
N SER A 50 -7.67 -21.22 19.98
CA SER A 50 -7.62 -22.22 21.05
C SER A 50 -6.61 -23.36 20.82
N PHE A 51 -6.37 -23.75 19.57
CA PHE A 51 -5.40 -24.80 19.22
C PHE A 51 -3.96 -24.28 19.04
N THR A 52 -3.80 -23.00 18.72
CA THR A 52 -2.49 -22.33 18.57
C THR A 52 -2.05 -21.59 19.82
N SER A 53 -2.91 -21.43 20.83
CA SER A 53 -2.57 -20.85 22.15
C SER A 53 -1.79 -21.78 23.07
N SER A 54 -0.94 -22.66 22.52
CA SER A 54 0.13 -23.29 23.30
C SER A 54 1.36 -22.38 23.45
N GLY A 55 1.15 -21.08 23.76
CA GLY A 55 2.23 -20.11 24.05
C GLY A 55 1.85 -18.62 24.01
N SER A 56 1.07 -18.15 24.98
CA SER A 56 0.62 -16.76 25.31
C SER A 56 1.66 -15.62 25.19
N TYR A 57 1.29 -14.33 24.97
CA TYR A 57 0.31 -13.46 25.68
C TYR A 57 -0.66 -12.71 24.73
N ILE A 58 -2.00 -12.67 24.89
CA ILE A 58 -2.95 -12.17 25.91
C ILE A 58 -2.80 -10.71 26.40
N ASN A 59 -3.71 -9.87 25.89
CA ASN A 59 -4.14 -8.60 26.48
C ASN A 59 -4.65 -8.79 27.92
N PRO A 60 -4.47 -7.81 28.82
CA PRO A 60 -4.91 -7.89 30.21
C PRO A 60 -6.42 -7.67 30.32
N PHE A 61 -7.17 -8.74 30.09
CA PHE A 61 -8.33 -9.06 30.90
C PHE A 61 -8.35 -10.58 31.04
N VAL A 62 -7.76 -11.06 32.13
CA VAL A 62 -7.92 -12.35 32.84
C VAL A 62 -6.60 -12.66 33.54
N MET A 63 -6.69 -12.93 34.83
CA MET A 63 -5.57 -13.22 35.70
C MET A 63 -5.05 -14.64 35.50
N ASP A 64 -3.73 -14.73 35.64
CA ASP A 64 -2.98 -15.76 36.39
C ASP A 64 -2.11 -16.77 35.63
N GLU A 65 -0.89 -16.88 36.18
CA GLU A 65 0.17 -17.90 36.10
C GLU A 65 0.78 -18.37 34.75
N GLN A 66 2.10 -18.15 34.62
CA GLN A 66 2.99 -18.80 33.64
C GLN A 66 3.20 -20.30 33.96
N PRO A 67 3.71 -21.13 33.02
CA PRO A 67 5.17 -21.28 32.95
C PRO A 67 5.76 -21.47 31.53
N LYS A 68 7.09 -21.48 31.57
CA LYS A 68 8.15 -21.38 30.56
C LYS A 68 8.42 -22.67 29.71
N ASN A 69 9.17 -22.45 28.61
CA ASN A 69 10.39 -23.14 28.13
C ASN A 69 10.38 -24.42 27.23
N ASN A 70 11.17 -24.29 26.13
CA ASN A 70 12.18 -25.19 25.51
C ASN A 70 11.82 -26.12 24.32
N ALA A 71 12.47 -25.79 23.19
CA ALA A 71 13.44 -26.61 22.42
C ALA A 71 13.02 -27.82 21.55
N ALA A 72 13.87 -28.03 20.52
CA ALA A 72 14.07 -29.17 19.61
C ALA A 72 13.28 -29.13 18.27
N ASP A 73 13.95 -28.95 17.12
CA ASP A 73 14.58 -29.99 16.25
C ASP A 73 13.49 -30.62 15.32
N THR A 74 13.60 -30.81 14.00
CA THR A 74 14.71 -31.23 13.13
C THR A 74 14.37 -30.99 11.64
N ASN A 75 15.43 -30.99 10.84
CA ASN A 75 15.61 -30.92 9.38
C ASN A 75 14.69 -31.70 8.41
N GLY A 76 14.71 -31.21 7.16
CA GLY A 76 14.75 -31.99 5.90
C GLY A 76 13.44 -31.99 5.10
N ASN A 77 13.39 -31.95 3.77
CA ASN A 77 14.39 -31.92 2.70
C ASN A 77 13.69 -31.41 1.43
N ALA A 78 14.49 -31.01 0.44
CA ALA A 78 14.13 -30.41 -0.84
C ALA A 78 13.15 -31.22 -1.70
N GLU A 79 12.34 -30.50 -2.49
CA GLU A 79 11.89 -30.90 -3.85
C GLU A 79 11.41 -29.65 -4.62
N ALA A 80 12.09 -29.32 -5.72
CA ALA A 80 11.63 -28.40 -6.77
C ALA A 80 11.02 -29.25 -7.90
N PRO A 81 9.93 -28.81 -8.59
CA PRO A 81 10.07 -28.06 -9.87
C PRO A 81 8.78 -27.23 -10.21
N PRO A 82 8.49 -26.77 -11.47
CA PRO A 82 9.31 -26.22 -12.56
C PRO A 82 8.87 -24.79 -13.00
N ASN A 83 9.74 -24.13 -13.76
CA ASN A 83 9.48 -22.88 -14.47
C ASN A 83 8.43 -23.06 -15.60
N THR A 84 7.37 -22.24 -15.60
CA THR A 84 6.54 -21.97 -16.79
C THR A 84 6.20 -20.48 -16.86
N GLN A 85 6.74 -19.78 -17.86
CA GLN A 85 6.25 -18.47 -18.29
C GLN A 85 4.92 -18.66 -19.04
N ASN A 86 3.84 -17.99 -18.61
CA ASN A 86 3.16 -16.93 -19.39
C ASN A 86 1.90 -16.42 -18.68
N GLY A 87 1.68 -15.11 -18.75
CA GLY A 87 0.37 -14.50 -18.97
C GLY A 87 -0.72 -14.66 -17.89
N GLY A 88 -0.81 -13.65 -17.01
CA GLY A 88 -2.07 -13.14 -16.48
C GLY A 88 -2.94 -14.11 -15.69
N THR A 89 -2.79 -14.12 -14.37
CA THR A 89 -3.92 -14.39 -13.48
C THR A 89 -3.69 -13.62 -12.19
N THR A 90 -4.67 -12.75 -11.90
CA THR A 90 -4.97 -12.16 -10.59
C THR A 90 -4.54 -13.09 -9.47
N SER A 91 -3.37 -12.83 -8.89
CA SER A 91 -3.00 -13.42 -7.62
C SER A 91 -3.80 -12.68 -6.56
N GLU A 92 -4.76 -13.37 -5.96
CA GLU A 92 -5.27 -13.04 -4.65
C GLU A 92 -4.09 -13.15 -3.67
N GLN A 93 -3.29 -12.08 -3.60
CA GLN A 93 -2.16 -11.97 -2.70
C GLN A 93 -2.68 -11.71 -1.29
N THR A 94 -2.63 -12.78 -0.51
CA THR A 94 -2.21 -12.84 0.90
C THR A 94 -2.42 -11.55 1.70
N GLU A 95 -3.31 -11.59 2.70
CA GLU A 95 -3.49 -10.55 3.72
C GLU A 95 -2.26 -10.42 4.65
N GLY A 96 -1.10 -10.17 4.07
CA GLY A 96 0.16 -9.92 4.74
C GLY A 96 0.67 -8.52 4.42
N LEU A 97 1.55 -8.01 5.28
CA LEU A 97 2.28 -6.79 4.95
C LEU A 97 3.18 -7.05 3.73
N PRO A 98 3.35 -6.08 2.81
CA PRO A 98 4.22 -6.21 1.66
C PRO A 98 5.67 -6.45 2.10
N SER A 99 6.32 -7.40 1.43
CA SER A 99 7.71 -7.77 1.70
C SER A 99 8.72 -7.10 0.76
N ASP A 100 8.25 -6.53 -0.35
CA ASP A 100 9.05 -5.81 -1.34
C ASP A 100 8.29 -4.61 -1.93
N PHE A 101 8.99 -3.80 -2.72
CA PHE A 101 8.44 -2.56 -3.30
C PHE A 101 7.33 -2.81 -4.35
N ASN A 102 7.34 -3.94 -5.05
CA ASN A 102 6.30 -4.27 -6.03
C ASN A 102 5.01 -4.70 -5.33
N GLN A 103 5.14 -5.48 -4.26
CA GLN A 103 4.02 -5.87 -3.39
C GLN A 103 3.41 -4.66 -2.69
N LEU A 104 4.19 -3.60 -2.41
CA LEU A 104 3.66 -2.37 -1.84
C LEU A 104 2.58 -1.76 -2.73
N TYR A 105 2.79 -1.71 -4.06
CA TYR A 105 1.77 -1.18 -4.97
C TYR A 105 0.47 -2.00 -4.90
N SER A 106 0.57 -3.33 -4.99
CA SER A 106 -0.59 -4.23 -4.85
C SER A 106 -1.31 -4.00 -3.51
N PHE A 107 -0.55 -3.94 -2.40
CA PHE A 107 -1.11 -3.68 -1.07
C PHE A 107 -1.88 -2.36 -1.01
N LEU A 108 -1.29 -1.27 -1.52
CA LEU A 108 -1.92 0.05 -1.52
C LEU A 108 -3.18 0.07 -2.41
N LYS A 109 -3.11 -0.60 -3.56
CA LYS A 109 -4.24 -0.70 -4.50
C LYS A 109 -5.40 -1.49 -3.89
N THR A 110 -5.13 -2.67 -3.35
CA THR A 110 -6.12 -3.50 -2.65
C THR A 110 -6.69 -2.77 -1.44
N THR A 111 -5.87 -2.04 -0.67
CA THR A 111 -6.35 -1.25 0.47
C THR A 111 -7.27 -0.10 0.02
N THR A 112 -6.96 0.53 -1.11
CA THR A 112 -7.82 1.57 -1.70
C THR A 112 -9.17 1.00 -2.12
N ASP A 113 -9.17 -0.14 -2.80
CA ASP A 113 -10.37 -0.78 -3.35
C ASP A 113 -11.26 -1.37 -2.23
N LYS A 114 -10.67 -2.06 -1.23
CA LYS A 114 -11.39 -2.62 -0.07
C LYS A 114 -12.10 -1.58 0.81
N ASN A 115 -11.66 -0.31 0.74
CA ASN A 115 -12.15 0.77 1.60
C ASN A 115 -12.93 1.84 0.81
N ASP A 116 -13.31 1.56 -0.45
CA ASP A 116 -14.06 2.47 -1.33
C ASP A 116 -13.40 3.86 -1.48
N LEU A 117 -12.06 3.89 -1.46
CA LEU A 117 -11.28 5.14 -1.50
C LEU A 117 -10.95 5.60 -2.91
N GLY A 118 -11.34 4.86 -3.96
CA GLY A 118 -10.94 5.13 -5.35
C GLY A 118 -11.33 6.51 -5.89
N GLN A 119 -12.36 7.15 -5.32
CA GLN A 119 -12.74 8.53 -5.67
C GLN A 119 -11.84 9.60 -5.02
N TYR A 120 -11.13 9.24 -3.94
CA TYR A 120 -10.30 10.17 -3.16
C TYR A 120 -8.81 9.90 -3.30
N VAL A 121 -8.42 8.67 -3.65
CA VAL A 121 -7.04 8.24 -3.74
C VAL A 121 -6.78 7.68 -5.13
N TYR A 122 -5.77 8.24 -5.79
CA TYR A 122 -5.22 7.74 -7.03
C TYR A 122 -3.80 7.22 -6.78
N ILE A 123 -3.49 6.04 -7.32
CA ILE A 123 -2.18 5.39 -7.13
C ILE A 123 -1.63 4.99 -8.49
N GLU A 124 -0.38 5.35 -8.74
CA GLU A 124 0.35 5.01 -9.95
C GLU A 124 1.72 4.46 -9.56
N GLN A 125 2.16 3.40 -10.23
CA GLN A 125 3.49 2.84 -10.09
C GLN A 125 4.27 3.01 -11.38
N THR A 126 5.54 3.34 -11.22
CA THR A 126 6.56 3.37 -12.27
C THR A 126 7.70 2.44 -11.85
N PRO A 127 8.68 2.18 -12.74
CA PRO A 127 9.83 1.35 -12.38
C PRO A 127 10.62 1.86 -11.16
N THR A 128 10.70 3.18 -10.93
CA THR A 128 11.51 3.77 -9.85
C THR A 128 10.72 4.23 -8.64
N ARG A 129 9.40 4.43 -8.77
CA ARG A 129 8.61 5.13 -7.74
C ARG A 129 7.15 4.74 -7.72
N ILE A 130 6.52 4.95 -6.57
CA ILE A 130 5.07 4.92 -6.38
C ILE A 130 4.58 6.34 -6.10
N PHE A 131 3.56 6.75 -6.83
CA PHE A 131 2.83 7.99 -6.63
C PHE A 131 1.49 7.71 -5.99
N ILE A 132 1.19 8.42 -4.91
CA ILE A 132 -0.10 8.36 -4.22
C ILE A 132 -0.64 9.77 -4.16
N ARG A 133 -1.77 10.02 -4.83
CA ARG A 133 -2.44 11.32 -4.83
C ARG A 133 -3.72 11.25 -4.00
N PHE A 134 -3.83 12.12 -3.02
CA PHE A 134 -5.00 12.29 -2.17
C PHE A 134 -5.73 13.57 -2.56
N ASN A 135 -7.04 13.46 -2.80
CA ASN A 135 -7.90 14.62 -2.93
C ASN A 135 -7.85 15.46 -1.64
N ASN A 136 -7.83 16.78 -1.75
CA ASN A 136 -7.77 17.61 -0.55
C ASN A 136 -8.98 17.43 0.38
N THR A 137 -10.18 17.15 -0.14
CA THR A 137 -11.44 17.14 0.63
C THR A 137 -11.45 16.10 1.77
N ILE A 138 -10.77 14.96 1.57
CA ILE A 138 -10.64 13.93 2.60
C ILE A 138 -9.54 14.27 3.62
N MET A 139 -8.53 15.05 3.23
CA MET A 139 -7.36 15.34 4.05
C MET A 139 -7.50 16.66 4.85
N PHE A 140 -8.09 17.70 4.26
CA PHE A 140 -8.09 19.06 4.78
C PHE A 140 -9.37 19.81 4.41
N ASP A 141 -9.73 20.80 5.24
CA ASP A 141 -10.71 21.82 4.86
C ASP A 141 -10.07 22.90 3.97
N GLY A 142 -10.90 23.68 3.27
CA GLY A 142 -10.51 24.51 2.11
C GLY A 142 -9.28 25.41 2.30
N ASN A 143 -9.20 26.14 3.41
CA ASN A 143 -8.08 27.04 3.77
C ASN A 143 -7.31 26.55 5.02
N SER A 144 -7.43 25.27 5.35
CA SER A 144 -6.78 24.68 6.52
C SER A 144 -5.63 23.76 6.11
N ALA A 145 -4.58 23.75 6.94
CA ALA A 145 -3.51 22.76 6.92
C ALA A 145 -3.63 21.73 8.07
N VAL A 146 -4.72 21.78 8.84
CA VAL A 146 -5.00 20.80 9.90
C VAL A 146 -5.52 19.52 9.25
N LEU A 147 -4.80 18.42 9.46
CA LEU A 147 -5.15 17.12 8.91
C LEU A 147 -6.42 16.58 9.60
N LYS A 148 -7.45 16.29 8.81
CA LYS A 148 -8.73 15.75 9.25
C LYS A 148 -8.60 14.32 9.78
N GLU A 149 -9.52 13.91 10.64
CA GLU A 149 -9.56 12.55 11.18
C GLU A 149 -9.77 11.50 10.07
N GLU A 150 -10.59 11.80 9.06
CA GLU A 150 -10.79 10.92 7.91
C GLU A 150 -9.49 10.73 7.13
N GLY A 151 -8.73 11.81 6.91
CA GLY A 151 -7.41 11.76 6.28
C GLY A 151 -6.41 10.91 7.09
N LYS A 152 -6.40 11.06 8.42
CA LYS A 152 -5.58 10.22 9.32
C LYS A 152 -5.96 8.75 9.22
N GLN A 153 -7.25 8.43 9.17
CA GLN A 153 -7.72 7.04 9.01
C GLN A 153 -7.28 6.45 7.68
N VAL A 154 -7.30 7.21 6.59
CA VAL A 154 -6.77 6.76 5.29
C VAL A 154 -5.27 6.49 5.39
N LEU A 155 -4.49 7.42 5.96
CA LEU A 155 -3.05 7.22 6.16
C LEU A 155 -2.77 5.98 7.01
N ASN A 156 -3.53 5.76 8.10
CA ASN A 156 -3.37 4.60 8.99
C ASN A 156 -3.54 3.26 8.27
N LYS A 157 -4.31 3.22 7.18
CA LYS A 157 -4.48 2.01 6.36
C LYS A 157 -3.26 1.74 5.47
N PHE A 158 -2.57 2.79 5.01
CA PHE A 158 -1.42 2.66 4.10
C PHE A 158 -0.08 2.54 4.82
N MET A 159 0.08 3.23 5.96
CA MET A 159 1.34 3.28 6.70
C MET A 159 1.92 1.92 7.10
N PRO A 160 1.14 0.89 7.48
CA PRO A 160 1.70 -0.43 7.79
C PRO A 160 2.48 -1.00 6.60
N GLY A 161 1.91 -0.92 5.39
CA GLY A 161 2.58 -1.42 4.18
C GLY A 161 3.84 -0.64 3.84
N ILE A 162 3.77 0.69 3.91
CA ILE A 162 4.94 1.56 3.68
C ILE A 162 6.04 1.24 4.69
N LYS A 163 5.68 1.06 5.97
CA LYS A 163 6.60 0.75 7.05
C LYS A 163 7.29 -0.61 6.88
N ALA A 164 6.56 -1.63 6.43
CA ALA A 164 7.12 -2.96 6.19
C ALA A 164 8.24 -2.95 5.14
N VAL A 165 8.16 -2.04 4.17
CA VAL A 165 9.14 -1.92 3.09
C VAL A 165 10.10 -0.74 3.26
N ASN A 166 10.16 -0.11 4.44
CA ASN A 166 10.99 1.09 4.68
C ASN A 166 12.47 0.90 4.29
N LYS A 167 13.02 -0.31 4.46
CA LYS A 167 14.39 -0.65 4.01
C LYS A 167 14.60 -0.54 2.49
N TYR A 168 13.53 -0.62 1.69
CA TYR A 168 13.55 -0.46 0.23
C TYR A 168 13.19 0.96 -0.21
N ILE A 169 12.95 1.90 0.71
CA ILE A 169 12.62 3.29 0.40
C ILE A 169 13.90 4.13 0.45
N LYS A 170 14.21 4.81 -0.66
CA LYS A 170 15.29 5.81 -0.74
C LYS A 170 14.85 7.14 -0.14
N SER A 171 13.69 7.62 -0.57
CA SER A 171 13.12 8.91 -0.19
C SER A 171 11.60 8.89 -0.28
N CYS A 172 10.96 9.73 0.53
CA CYS A 172 9.52 9.94 0.58
C CYS A 172 9.24 11.45 0.51
N SER A 173 8.91 11.94 -0.68
CA SER A 173 8.54 13.35 -0.89
C SER A 173 7.03 13.52 -0.73
N VAL A 174 6.60 14.52 0.04
CA VAL A 174 5.20 14.92 0.15
C VAL A 174 5.02 16.31 -0.43
N SER A 175 4.21 16.42 -1.47
CA SER A 175 3.91 17.67 -2.17
C SER A 175 2.49 18.15 -1.91
N GLY A 176 2.34 19.39 -1.46
CA GLY A 176 1.05 20.06 -1.34
C GLY A 176 0.74 20.90 -2.56
N HIS A 177 -0.53 20.92 -2.97
CA HIS A 177 -0.99 21.73 -4.10
C HIS A 177 -2.29 22.46 -3.77
N THR A 178 -2.44 23.66 -4.32
CA THR A 178 -3.68 24.43 -4.28
C THR A 178 -4.27 24.59 -5.68
N ALA A 179 -5.52 25.03 -5.73
CA ALA A 179 -6.10 25.52 -6.97
C ALA A 179 -5.84 27.01 -7.08
N LYS A 180 -5.78 27.53 -8.31
CA LYS A 180 -5.73 28.98 -8.52
C LYS A 180 -7.09 29.56 -8.13
N ALA A 181 -7.13 30.20 -6.97
CA ALA A 181 -8.33 30.82 -6.42
C ALA A 181 -7.95 32.15 -5.74
N VAL A 182 -8.92 33.06 -5.62
CA VAL A 182 -8.76 34.23 -4.76
C VAL A 182 -9.04 33.75 -3.34
N SER A 183 -8.02 33.81 -2.48
CA SER A 183 -8.07 33.44 -1.07
C SER A 183 -7.19 34.40 -0.30
N ASP A 184 -7.53 34.69 0.95
CA ASP A 184 -6.72 35.51 1.85
C ASP A 184 -5.47 34.75 2.34
N VAL A 185 -5.43 33.43 2.12
CA VAL A 185 -4.29 32.58 2.48
C VAL A 185 -3.31 32.48 1.32
N ASN A 186 -2.02 32.67 1.61
CA ASN A 186 -0.96 32.48 0.64
C ASN A 186 -0.86 31.01 0.20
N ASP A 187 -0.91 30.75 -1.11
CA ASP A 187 -0.87 29.40 -1.68
C ASP A 187 0.43 28.64 -1.37
N TRP A 188 1.58 29.33 -1.32
CA TRP A 188 2.86 28.72 -0.98
C TRP A 188 2.86 28.24 0.46
N ASP A 189 2.42 29.09 1.39
CA ASP A 189 2.36 28.75 2.80
C ASP A 189 1.35 27.62 3.05
N LEU A 190 0.16 27.70 2.46
CA LEU A 190 -0.88 26.69 2.63
C LEU A 190 -0.45 25.32 2.08
N SER A 191 0.13 25.30 0.88
CA SER A 191 0.58 24.05 0.27
C SER A 191 1.72 23.39 1.05
N ALA A 192 2.73 24.17 1.46
CA ALA A 192 3.84 23.67 2.26
C ALA A 192 3.37 23.19 3.65
N ALA A 193 2.46 23.93 4.30
CA ALA A 193 1.91 23.57 5.60
C ALA A 193 1.12 22.25 5.54
N ARG A 194 0.30 22.05 4.49
CA ARG A 194 -0.42 20.78 4.28
C ARG A 194 0.50 19.58 4.12
N ALA A 195 1.52 19.72 3.27
CA ALA A 195 2.52 18.68 3.10
C ALA A 195 3.26 18.38 4.41
N SER A 196 3.63 19.43 5.16
CA SER A 196 4.25 19.29 6.49
C SER A 196 3.35 18.55 7.48
N SER A 197 2.05 18.82 7.51
CA SER A 197 1.10 18.12 8.39
C SER A 197 1.02 16.62 8.10
N VAL A 198 1.04 16.22 6.82
CA VAL A 198 1.09 14.80 6.43
C VAL A 198 2.40 14.16 6.86
N VAL A 199 3.54 14.79 6.59
CA VAL A 199 4.86 14.28 6.99
C VAL A 199 4.94 14.12 8.50
N LYS A 200 4.56 15.14 9.28
CA LYS A 200 4.54 15.08 10.75
C LYS A 200 3.70 13.90 11.25
N TYR A 201 2.54 13.66 10.64
CA TYR A 201 1.69 12.53 11.03
C TYR A 201 2.34 11.19 10.69
N MET A 202 2.93 11.04 9.50
CA MET A 202 3.60 9.79 9.09
C MET A 202 4.87 9.51 9.91
N ASP A 203 5.65 10.55 10.19
CA ASP A 203 6.87 10.51 11.00
C ASP A 203 6.55 10.14 12.46
N TYR A 204 5.52 10.75 13.05
CA TYR A 204 5.02 10.38 14.39
C TYR A 204 4.67 8.90 14.50
N ASN A 205 4.10 8.32 13.44
CA ASN A 205 3.75 6.90 13.36
C ASN A 205 4.93 5.99 12.95
N ARG A 206 6.12 6.56 12.75
CA ARG A 206 7.35 5.87 12.34
C ARG A 206 7.13 5.03 11.08
N CYS A 207 6.47 5.64 10.10
CA CYS A 207 6.12 5.00 8.83
C CYS A 207 7.34 4.91 7.88
N VAL A 208 8.15 5.95 7.85
CA VAL A 208 9.40 6.05 7.07
C VAL A 208 10.45 6.67 7.97
N ASP A 209 11.73 6.34 7.78
CA ASP A 209 12.82 6.98 8.53
C ASP A 209 12.85 8.49 8.29
N SER A 210 13.04 9.27 9.36
CA SER A 210 12.86 10.73 9.33
C SER A 210 13.77 11.42 8.32
N GLU A 211 14.99 10.92 8.10
CA GLU A 211 15.93 11.48 7.12
C GLU A 211 15.49 11.29 5.65
N LYS A 212 14.52 10.41 5.39
CA LYS A 212 14.02 10.14 4.03
C LYS A 212 12.87 11.07 3.63
N PHE A 213 12.30 11.83 4.57
CA PHE A 213 11.17 12.72 4.28
C PHE A 213 11.61 14.03 3.65
N THR A 214 10.88 14.45 2.62
CA THR A 214 10.98 15.79 2.03
C THR A 214 9.59 16.42 1.96
N VAL A 215 9.50 17.70 2.33
CA VAL A 215 8.25 18.50 2.23
C VAL A 215 8.39 19.47 1.07
N GLU A 216 7.39 19.50 0.19
CA GLU A 216 7.36 20.39 -0.97
C GLU A 216 6.03 21.17 -1.03
N GLY A 217 6.10 22.50 -1.05
CA GLY A 217 4.95 23.36 -1.38
C GLY A 217 4.98 23.70 -2.86
N LYS A 218 3.92 23.39 -3.60
CA LYS A 218 3.84 23.65 -5.06
C LYS A 218 2.84 24.75 -5.42
N ALA A 219 2.12 25.31 -4.45
CA ALA A 219 1.06 26.31 -4.66
C ALA A 219 0.11 25.88 -5.81
N CYS A 220 -0.32 26.83 -6.65
CA CYS A 220 -1.20 26.59 -7.78
C CYS A 220 -0.48 26.43 -9.14
N TYR A 221 0.86 26.39 -9.15
CA TYR A 221 1.67 26.46 -10.38
C TYR A 221 1.90 25.12 -11.10
N THR A 222 1.44 24.02 -10.52
CA THR A 222 1.46 22.69 -11.14
C THR A 222 0.03 22.13 -11.23
N PRO A 223 -0.86 22.73 -12.03
CA PRO A 223 -2.22 22.23 -12.18
C PRO A 223 -2.23 20.91 -12.98
N ILE A 224 -3.15 20.02 -12.62
CA ILE A 224 -3.43 18.76 -13.33
C ILE A 224 -4.78 18.79 -14.06
N ALA A 225 -5.58 19.83 -13.81
CA ALA A 225 -6.87 20.07 -14.43
C ALA A 225 -7.11 21.58 -14.59
N ASP A 226 -8.14 21.93 -15.36
CA ASP A 226 -8.50 23.33 -15.60
C ASP A 226 -8.98 24.04 -14.30
N ASN A 227 -8.41 25.20 -13.98
CA ASN A 227 -8.85 25.99 -12.83
C ASN A 227 -10.15 26.77 -13.09
N SER A 228 -10.64 26.80 -14.32
CA SER A 228 -11.90 27.47 -14.66
C SER A 228 -13.13 26.73 -14.10
N THR A 229 -13.07 25.40 -13.98
CA THR A 229 -14.18 24.54 -13.50
C THR A 229 -14.08 24.22 -12.02
N ALA A 230 -15.22 23.95 -11.37
CA ALA A 230 -15.22 23.59 -9.95
C ALA A 230 -14.53 22.24 -9.72
N GLU A 231 -14.76 21.29 -10.62
CA GLU A 231 -14.20 19.95 -10.66
C GLU A 231 -12.69 20.00 -10.87
N GLY A 232 -12.21 20.81 -11.81
CA GLY A 232 -10.79 20.95 -12.06
C GLY A 232 -10.05 21.66 -10.93
N ARG A 233 -10.66 22.67 -10.29
CA ARG A 233 -10.14 23.22 -9.02
C ARG A 233 -10.10 22.17 -7.90
N ALA A 234 -11.12 21.31 -7.80
CA ALA A 234 -11.12 20.24 -6.80
C ALA A 234 -10.01 19.21 -7.05
N ALA A 235 -9.74 18.85 -8.31
CA ALA A 235 -8.62 17.98 -8.68
C ALA A 235 -7.26 18.63 -8.40
N ASN A 236 -7.12 19.94 -8.64
CA ASN A 236 -5.88 20.68 -8.38
C ASN A 236 -5.55 20.82 -6.88
N ARG A 237 -6.55 20.86 -6.01
CA ARG A 237 -6.35 20.78 -4.56
C ARG A 237 -6.08 19.33 -4.16
N ARG A 238 -4.81 19.00 -3.95
CA ARG A 238 -4.39 17.65 -3.59
C ARG A 238 -3.12 17.65 -2.76
N VAL A 239 -2.84 16.50 -2.14
CA VAL A 239 -1.51 16.17 -1.62
C VAL A 239 -1.01 14.92 -2.32
N GLU A 240 0.25 14.93 -2.73
CA GLU A 240 0.91 13.84 -3.42
C GLU A 240 2.02 13.30 -2.52
N ILE A 241 2.08 11.98 -2.36
CA ILE A 241 3.19 11.27 -1.74
C ILE A 241 3.91 10.50 -2.84
N MET A 242 5.20 10.76 -2.97
CA MET A 242 6.07 10.07 -3.92
C MET A 242 7.10 9.28 -3.13
N ILE A 243 7.07 7.96 -3.28
CA ILE A 243 8.02 7.05 -2.65
C ILE A 243 8.98 6.56 -3.73
N VAL A 244 10.26 6.85 -3.58
CA VAL A 244 11.31 6.40 -4.49
C VAL A 244 11.98 5.17 -3.90
N ARG A 245 12.18 4.14 -4.73
CA ARG A 245 12.83 2.90 -4.29
C ARG A 245 14.34 3.07 -4.17
N ALA A 246 14.94 2.38 -3.20
CA ALA A 246 16.38 2.41 -2.93
C ALA A 246 17.19 1.64 -3.96
N GLN A 247 16.70 0.48 -4.40
CA GLN A 247 17.38 -0.42 -5.29
C GLN A 247 16.75 -0.37 -6.68
N LEU A 248 17.54 -0.01 -7.67
CA LEU A 248 17.16 0.11 -9.07
C LEU A 248 18.01 -0.85 -9.90
N ASP A 249 17.39 -1.46 -10.91
CA ASP A 249 18.12 -2.15 -11.96
C ASP A 249 18.49 -1.10 -13.02
N THR A 250 19.68 -0.51 -12.89
CA THR A 250 20.18 0.52 -13.82
C THR A 250 20.51 -0.04 -15.21
N THR A 251 20.46 -1.36 -15.40
CA THR A 251 20.58 -1.99 -16.72
C THR A 251 19.24 -2.03 -17.48
N SER A 252 18.12 -1.79 -16.79
CA SER A 252 16.80 -1.78 -17.39
C SER A 252 16.51 -0.46 -18.09
N GLN A 253 16.24 -0.51 -19.39
CA GLN A 253 15.86 0.68 -20.18
C GLN A 253 14.67 1.44 -19.57
N ALA A 254 13.66 0.71 -19.09
CA ALA A 254 12.49 1.33 -18.48
C ALA A 254 12.82 2.08 -17.18
N VAL A 255 13.84 1.64 -16.44
CA VAL A 255 14.34 2.35 -15.24
C VAL A 255 15.10 3.60 -15.65
N ILE A 256 15.99 3.50 -16.63
CA ILE A 256 16.75 4.64 -17.16
C ILE A 256 15.79 5.74 -17.65
N ASP A 257 14.83 5.39 -18.51
CA ASP A 257 13.85 6.33 -19.06
C ASP A 257 13.04 7.04 -17.97
N ASP A 258 12.66 6.30 -16.92
CA ASP A 258 11.89 6.83 -15.80
C ASP A 258 12.72 7.82 -14.95
N ILE A 259 14.01 7.54 -14.73
CA ILE A 259 14.91 8.47 -14.04
C ILE A 259 15.14 9.74 -14.87
N LEU A 260 15.44 9.59 -16.17
CA LEU A 260 15.64 10.72 -17.08
C LEU A 260 14.42 11.65 -17.10
N LYS A 261 13.22 11.07 -17.15
CA LYS A 261 11.96 11.81 -17.12
C LYS A 261 11.76 12.57 -15.82
N TYR A 262 11.89 11.91 -14.67
CA TYR A 262 11.45 12.50 -13.41
C TYR A 262 12.55 13.26 -12.64
N GLU A 263 13.81 12.88 -12.78
CA GLU A 263 14.93 13.60 -12.14
C GLU A 263 15.49 14.70 -13.03
N TYR A 264 15.66 14.43 -14.32
CA TYR A 264 16.29 15.36 -15.26
C TYR A 264 15.29 16.14 -16.12
N ARG A 265 13.99 15.81 -16.02
CA ARG A 265 12.91 16.44 -16.82
C ARG A 265 13.13 16.27 -18.33
N LEU A 266 13.79 15.19 -18.74
CA LEU A 266 14.03 14.83 -20.12
C LEU A 266 12.96 13.83 -20.56
N ASN A 267 12.06 14.23 -21.45
CA ASN A 267 11.07 13.30 -21.99
C ASN A 267 11.74 12.44 -23.08
N GLY A 268 11.68 11.12 -22.95
CA GLY A 268 12.28 10.12 -23.84
C GLY A 268 11.72 10.10 -25.28
N ALA A 269 11.79 11.23 -25.98
CA ALA A 269 11.90 11.18 -27.43
C ALA A 269 13.35 10.78 -27.73
N ASN A 270 13.57 9.47 -27.91
CA ASN A 270 14.76 8.88 -28.48
C ASN A 270 16.06 8.95 -27.64
N THR A 271 16.06 8.32 -26.47
CA THR A 271 17.31 8.01 -25.73
C THR A 271 17.43 6.50 -25.58
N ASP A 272 17.76 5.81 -26.67
CA ASP A 272 18.39 4.50 -26.55
C ASP A 272 19.88 4.75 -26.19
N PRO A 273 20.32 4.44 -24.96
CA PRO A 273 21.68 4.66 -24.50
C PRO A 273 22.71 3.76 -25.21
N TYR A 274 22.27 2.81 -26.04
CA TYR A 274 23.11 1.89 -26.80
C TYR A 274 23.00 2.05 -28.32
N GLU A 275 22.16 2.95 -28.85
CA GLU A 275 22.04 3.16 -30.30
C GLU A 275 23.09 4.13 -30.85
N ARG A 276 23.73 3.67 -31.92
CA ARG A 276 24.81 4.33 -32.62
C ARG A 276 24.25 5.21 -33.73
N ASN A 277 24.17 6.52 -33.48
CA ASN A 277 24.10 7.62 -34.45
C ASN A 277 23.21 7.37 -35.69
N ASP A 278 21.96 7.84 -35.64
CA ASP A 278 21.25 8.25 -36.85
C ASP A 278 20.87 9.74 -36.77
N SER A 279 21.54 10.50 -37.63
CA SER A 279 21.62 11.96 -37.62
C SER A 279 20.36 12.63 -38.17
N ASN A 280 19.24 12.58 -37.43
CA ASN A 280 18.13 13.53 -37.64
C ASN A 280 17.05 13.63 -36.55
N SER A 281 17.42 13.57 -35.27
CA SER A 281 16.48 13.91 -34.19
C SER A 281 17.13 14.89 -33.21
N SER A 282 16.30 15.73 -32.58
CA SER A 282 16.67 16.79 -31.63
C SER A 282 17.12 16.18 -30.29
N ASP A 283 18.03 15.23 -30.36
CA ASP A 283 18.34 14.28 -29.31
C ASP A 283 19.32 14.89 -28.30
N VAL A 284 19.05 14.62 -27.02
CA VAL A 284 20.00 14.88 -25.94
C VAL A 284 21.27 14.08 -26.25
N ASN A 285 22.43 14.74 -26.23
CA ASN A 285 23.72 14.12 -26.56
C ASN A 285 23.90 12.81 -25.76
N SER A 286 24.17 11.70 -26.45
CA SER A 286 24.42 10.38 -25.87
C SER A 286 25.50 10.40 -24.79
N ASP A 287 26.51 11.26 -24.93
CA ASP A 287 27.57 11.42 -23.93
C ASP A 287 27.02 11.97 -22.59
N VAL A 288 26.04 12.88 -22.65
CA VAL A 288 25.37 13.43 -21.46
C VAL A 288 24.47 12.39 -20.81
N VAL A 289 23.81 11.56 -21.61
CA VAL A 289 22.98 10.44 -21.11
C VAL A 289 23.86 9.39 -20.43
N ASN A 290 25.01 9.05 -21.02
CA ASN A 290 25.96 8.10 -20.44
C ASN A 290 26.59 8.64 -19.14
N GLU A 291 26.98 9.92 -19.09
CA GLU A 291 27.45 10.55 -17.84
C GLU A 291 26.37 10.55 -16.76
N ILE A 292 25.10 10.74 -17.13
CA ILE A 292 23.98 10.60 -16.20
C ILE A 292 23.87 9.15 -15.70
N ILE A 293 23.96 8.15 -16.58
CA ILE A 293 23.90 6.73 -16.21
C ILE A 293 25.02 6.33 -15.25
N ASP A 294 26.26 6.72 -15.54
CA ASP A 294 27.41 6.45 -14.66
C ASP A 294 27.20 7.08 -13.27
N ASN A 295 26.69 8.31 -13.22
CA ASN A 295 26.34 8.97 -11.96
C ASN A 295 25.17 8.28 -11.24
N MET A 296 24.22 7.68 -11.97
CA MET A 296 23.09 6.94 -11.40
C MET A 296 23.54 5.67 -10.67
N GLU A 297 24.47 4.90 -11.23
CA GLU A 297 25.00 3.70 -10.56
C GLU A 297 25.59 4.06 -9.20
N SER A 298 26.37 5.12 -9.11
CA SER A 298 26.92 5.59 -7.82
C SER A 298 25.85 6.04 -6.82
N LYS A 299 24.72 6.57 -7.30
CA LYS A 299 23.63 7.12 -6.47
C LYS A 299 22.69 6.05 -5.94
N TYR A 300 22.51 4.95 -6.69
CA TYR A 300 21.52 3.91 -6.44
C TYR A 300 22.11 2.53 -6.07
N ASP A 301 23.38 2.24 -6.36
CA ASP A 301 24.00 0.92 -6.14
C ASP A 301 24.69 0.76 -4.77
N SER A 302 24.03 1.21 -3.69
CA SER A 302 24.49 0.90 -2.33
C SER A 302 23.87 -0.43 -1.88
N ASN A 303 24.56 -1.53 -2.18
CA ASN A 303 24.29 -2.86 -1.61
C ASN A 303 24.27 -2.76 -0.07
N PRO A 304 23.18 -3.13 0.64
CA PRO A 304 23.09 -2.96 2.10
C PRO A 304 24.03 -3.91 2.89
N GLY A 305 24.82 -4.73 2.21
CA GLY A 305 25.74 -5.71 2.80
C GLY A 305 27.20 -5.28 2.91
N ASP A 306 27.64 -4.20 2.26
CA ASP A 306 29.04 -3.75 2.36
C ASP A 306 29.14 -2.46 3.17
N GLY A 307 29.40 -2.63 4.46
CA GLY A 307 29.82 -1.56 5.35
C GLY A 307 31.22 -1.09 4.99
N ASN A 308 31.35 -0.28 3.93
CA ASN A 308 32.42 0.69 3.80
C ASN A 308 32.22 1.59 2.57
N ASN A 309 31.61 2.76 2.78
CA ASN A 309 32.19 3.94 2.15
C ASN A 309 32.11 5.15 3.09
N SER A 310 33.30 5.64 3.42
CA SER A 310 33.57 6.72 4.34
C SER A 310 33.33 8.06 3.67
N THR A 311 32.28 8.76 4.07
CA THR A 311 32.38 10.19 4.40
C THR A 311 31.77 10.40 5.78
N ASN A 312 32.58 10.12 6.81
CA ASN A 312 32.26 10.45 8.20
C ASN A 312 32.35 11.97 8.39
N ALA A 313 31.34 12.70 7.91
CA ALA A 313 30.91 13.91 8.58
C ALA A 313 29.78 13.47 9.51
N ALA A 314 30.15 13.09 10.74
CA ALA A 314 29.17 12.93 11.81
C ALA A 314 28.47 14.28 11.99
N GLY A 315 27.33 14.46 11.33
CA GLY A 315 26.40 15.53 11.64
C GLY A 315 26.07 15.48 13.14
N PRO A 316 25.74 16.61 13.76
CA PRO A 316 25.47 16.65 15.19
C PRO A 316 24.44 15.56 15.53
N LYS A 317 24.80 14.68 16.47
CA LYS A 317 23.88 13.70 17.05
C LYS A 317 22.79 14.50 17.75
N TYR A 318 21.63 14.64 17.12
CA TYR A 318 20.44 15.12 17.79
C TYR A 318 19.91 13.97 18.65
N GLU A 319 20.12 14.06 19.96
CA GLU A 319 19.32 13.27 20.88
C GLU A 319 17.86 13.76 20.79
N PRO A 320 16.87 12.87 20.59
CA PRO A 320 15.49 13.29 20.45
C PRO A 320 14.93 13.66 21.84
N SER A 321 15.11 14.90 22.27
CA SER A 321 14.29 15.46 23.35
C SER A 321 12.94 15.91 22.77
N TYR A 322 12.15 14.96 22.26
CA TYR A 322 10.79 15.24 21.78
C TYR A 322 9.78 15.01 22.90
N THR A 323 9.55 16.04 23.71
CA THR A 323 8.49 16.06 24.74
C THR A 323 7.15 16.44 24.10
N GLY A 324 6.68 15.63 23.14
CA GLY A 324 5.35 15.77 22.52
C GLY A 324 5.10 17.08 21.75
N ILE A 325 4.03 17.08 20.96
CA ILE A 325 3.50 18.30 20.33
C ILE A 325 2.60 18.98 21.37
N PRO A 326 2.85 20.26 21.75
CA PRO A 326 1.84 21.05 22.45
C PRO A 326 0.57 21.07 21.61
N THR A 327 -0.57 20.70 22.19
CA THR A 327 -1.88 20.62 21.53
C THR A 327 -2.28 21.89 20.76
N ASP A 328 -1.66 23.01 21.09
CA ASP A 328 -1.95 24.34 20.55
C ASP A 328 -1.37 24.55 19.13
N ILE A 329 -0.38 23.76 18.72
CA ILE A 329 0.23 23.86 17.36
C ILE A 329 -0.64 23.16 16.30
N LEU A 330 -1.58 22.30 16.72
CA LEU A 330 -2.56 21.66 15.83
C LEU A 330 -3.84 22.49 15.67
N THR A 331 -4.01 23.59 16.43
CA THR A 331 -5.26 24.37 16.47
C THR A 331 -5.09 25.87 16.19
N SER A 332 -3.87 26.41 16.16
CA SER A 332 -3.67 27.83 15.89
C SER A 332 -3.70 28.15 14.39
N ALA A 333 -4.90 28.44 13.86
CA ALA A 333 -5.00 29.38 12.76
C ALA A 333 -4.65 30.80 13.28
N PRO A 334 -3.93 31.65 12.53
CA PRO A 334 -3.72 33.02 12.93
C PRO A 334 -5.07 33.74 12.94
N THR A 335 -5.58 34.06 14.13
CA THR A 335 -6.66 35.03 14.26
C THR A 335 -6.00 36.40 14.21
N GLU A 336 -6.02 37.05 13.04
CA GLU A 336 -5.68 38.47 12.98
C GLU A 336 -6.64 39.24 13.87
N THR A 337 -6.08 39.91 14.87
CA THR A 337 -6.78 40.90 15.68
C THR A 337 -6.92 42.14 14.82
N SER A 338 -8.17 42.53 14.52
CA SER A 338 -8.44 43.81 13.89
C SER A 338 -7.93 44.96 14.75
N LYS A 339 -7.10 45.83 14.18
CA LYS A 339 -6.99 47.23 14.59
C LYS A 339 -6.96 48.12 13.37
#